data_AF-A0A8H6XFH6-F1
#
_entry.id   AF-A0A8H6XFH6-F1
#
_cell.length_a   1.000
_cell.length_b   1.000
_cell.length_c   1.000
_cell.angle_alpha   90.00
_cell.angle_beta   90.00
_cell.angle_gamma   90.00
#
_symmetry.space_group_name_H-M   'P 1'
#
loop_
_entity.id
_entity.type
_entity.pdbx_description
1 polymer ?
#
loop_
_entity_poly.entity_id
_entity_poly.type
_entity_poly.pdbx_seq_one_letter_code
_entity_poly.pdbx_strand_id
1 'polypeptide(L)'
;MPSPVDWSSLLDTELTAENVHQSLDPIKDDLWVAAACVDRILDDAAVQRVLLDIALERTTAALRRSQATLAANDDDSDAPEASSPPNTLA
;
A
#
# COMPACT_ATOMS: atom_id res chain seq x y z
N MET A 1 -2.76 -17.39 -18.83
CA MET A 1 -2.00 -16.31 -18.17
C MET A 1 -0.84 -16.96 -17.43
N PRO A 2 0.37 -16.38 -17.45
CA PRO A 2 1.46 -16.89 -16.61
C PRO A 2 1.02 -16.84 -15.14
N SER A 3 1.31 -17.89 -14.38
CA SER A 3 1.08 -17.95 -12.94
C SER A 3 2.09 -17.02 -12.23
N PRO A 4 1.67 -16.29 -11.18
CA PRO A 4 2.60 -15.46 -10.42
C PRO A 4 3.73 -16.33 -9.85
N VAL A 5 4.96 -15.85 -10.00
CA VAL A 5 6.14 -16.51 -9.45
C VAL A 5 6.14 -16.28 -7.94
N ASP A 6 6.44 -17.32 -7.17
CA ASP A 6 6.49 -17.22 -5.71
C ASP A 6 7.84 -16.66 -5.27
N TRP A 7 7.80 -15.45 -4.68
CA TRP A 7 8.96 -14.72 -4.17
C TRP A 7 9.85 -15.58 -3.27
N SER A 8 9.26 -16.40 -2.41
CA SER A 8 9.99 -17.22 -1.44
C SER A 8 10.76 -18.38 -2.10
N SER A 9 10.35 -18.77 -3.32
CA SER A 9 10.91 -19.88 -4.08
C SER A 9 11.97 -19.50 -5.10
N LEU A 10 12.06 -18.21 -5.46
CA LEU A 10 13.07 -17.70 -6.39
C LEU A 10 14.47 -17.85 -5.79
N LEU A 11 15.47 -18.19 -6.59
CA LEU A 11 16.87 -18.09 -6.16
C LEU A 11 17.39 -16.66 -6.34
N ASP A 12 18.44 -16.29 -5.61
CA ASP A 12 19.07 -14.96 -5.73
C ASP A 12 19.63 -14.68 -7.13
N THR A 13 20.04 -15.73 -7.85
CA THR A 13 20.49 -15.64 -9.24
C THR A 13 19.35 -15.44 -10.23
N GLU A 14 18.11 -15.66 -9.81
CA GLU A 14 16.90 -15.51 -10.61
C GLU A 14 16.17 -14.20 -10.26
N LEU A 15 16.70 -13.41 -9.33
CA LEU A 15 16.18 -12.11 -8.94
C LEU A 15 16.45 -11.08 -10.05
N THR A 16 15.44 -10.90 -10.88
CA THR A 16 15.41 -9.89 -11.94
C THR A 16 14.26 -8.92 -11.69
N ALA A 17 14.34 -7.71 -12.23
CA ALA A 17 13.26 -6.72 -12.11
C ALA A 17 11.91 -7.27 -12.60
N GLU A 18 11.91 -8.06 -13.67
CA GLU A 18 10.71 -8.73 -14.20
C GLU A 18 10.10 -9.69 -13.16
N ASN A 19 10.92 -10.52 -12.53
CA ASN A 19 10.45 -11.47 -11.52
C ASN A 19 9.96 -10.78 -10.25
N VAL A 20 10.58 -9.65 -9.86
CA VAL A 20 10.10 -8.78 -8.77
C VAL A 20 8.68 -8.29 -9.09
N HIS A 21 8.45 -7.70 -10.27
CA HIS A 21 7.15 -7.21 -10.67
C HIS A 21 6.11 -8.33 -10.73
N GLN A 22 6.42 -9.46 -11.40
CA GLN A 22 5.48 -10.57 -11.52
C GLN A 22 5.09 -11.20 -10.18
N SER A 23 6.01 -11.24 -9.22
CA SER A 23 5.76 -11.87 -7.92
C SER A 23 5.04 -10.92 -6.96
N LEU A 24 5.35 -9.63 -7.01
CA LEU A 24 5.01 -8.69 -5.93
C LEU A 24 3.96 -7.64 -6.31
N ASP A 25 3.83 -7.27 -7.59
CA ASP A 25 2.75 -6.38 -8.05
C ASP A 25 1.34 -6.90 -7.69
N PRO A 26 1.05 -8.21 -7.71
CA PRO A 26 -0.26 -8.72 -7.32
C PRO A 26 -0.58 -8.50 -5.83
N ILE A 27 0.43 -8.26 -4.97
CA ILE A 27 0.24 -8.10 -3.53
C ILE A 27 -0.18 -6.65 -3.25
N LYS A 28 -1.45 -6.48 -2.84
CA LYS A 28 -2.06 -5.16 -2.58
C LYS A 28 -1.67 -4.53 -1.26
N ASP A 29 -1.09 -5.31 -0.33
CA ASP A 29 -0.52 -4.77 0.90
C ASP A 29 0.76 -4.00 0.57
N ASP A 30 1.09 -2.94 1.31
CA ASP A 30 2.33 -2.19 1.13
C ASP A 30 3.46 -2.77 2.01
N LEU A 31 3.12 -3.68 2.93
CA LEU A 31 4.05 -4.31 3.88
C LEU A 31 5.02 -5.31 3.22
N TRP A 32 4.67 -5.89 2.07
CA TRP A 32 5.54 -6.86 1.41
C TRP A 32 6.84 -6.24 0.93
N VAL A 33 6.89 -4.94 0.63
CA VAL A 33 8.12 -4.31 0.13
C VAL A 33 9.17 -4.27 1.24
N ALA A 34 8.75 -3.90 2.45
CA ALA A 34 9.60 -3.97 3.63
C ALA A 34 10.00 -5.42 3.92
N ALA A 35 9.06 -6.38 3.81
CA ALA A 35 9.37 -7.79 3.99
C ALA A 35 10.36 -8.30 2.93
N ALA A 36 10.23 -7.95 1.66
CA ALA A 36 11.13 -8.33 0.57
C ALA A 36 12.54 -7.75 0.76
N CYS A 37 12.64 -6.50 1.21
CA CYS A 37 13.91 -5.87 1.56
C CYS A 37 14.57 -6.48 2.82
N VAL A 38 13.79 -7.10 3.71
CA VAL A 38 14.29 -7.78 4.92
C VAL A 38 14.60 -9.25 4.67
N ASP A 39 13.82 -9.91 3.81
CA ASP A 39 13.91 -11.34 3.50
C ASP A 39 15.25 -11.67 2.81
N ARG A 40 15.79 -10.75 2.00
CA ARG A 40 17.02 -10.96 1.25
C ARG A 40 17.91 -9.72 1.21
N ILE A 41 19.17 -9.89 1.60
CA ILE A 41 20.22 -8.90 1.30
C ILE A 41 20.50 -9.04 -0.19
N LEU A 42 19.98 -8.11 -0.98
CA LEU A 42 20.21 -8.08 -2.42
C LEU A 42 21.64 -7.61 -2.69
N ASP A 43 22.40 -8.33 -3.51
CA ASP A 43 23.74 -7.89 -3.94
C ASP A 43 23.71 -7.07 -5.24
N ASP A 44 22.59 -7.11 -5.99
CA ASP A 44 22.43 -6.36 -7.23
C ASP A 44 21.80 -4.98 -6.99
N ALA A 45 22.60 -3.93 -7.20
CA ALA A 45 22.19 -2.54 -7.05
C ALA A 45 21.05 -2.12 -7.99
N ALA A 46 20.90 -2.74 -9.17
CA ALA A 46 19.80 -2.45 -10.08
C ALA A 46 18.47 -2.98 -9.53
N VAL A 47 18.48 -4.19 -8.97
CA VAL A 47 17.28 -4.79 -8.33
C VAL A 47 16.91 -4.03 -7.06
N GLN A 48 17.89 -3.63 -6.26
CA GLN A 48 17.67 -2.76 -5.10
C GLN A 48 17.02 -1.43 -5.51
N ARG A 49 17.45 -0.82 -6.62
CA ARG A 49 16.89 0.44 -7.12
C ARG A 49 15.41 0.29 -7.49
N VAL A 50 15.07 -0.77 -8.22
CA VAL A 50 13.69 -1.07 -8.62
C VAL A 50 12.79 -1.27 -7.41
N LEU A 51 13.23 -2.06 -6.43
CA LEU A 51 12.47 -2.26 -5.19
C LEU A 51 12.30 -0.96 -4.40
N LEU A 52 13.33 -0.11 -4.35
CA LEU A 52 13.25 1.19 -3.69
C LEU A 52 12.25 2.13 -4.40
N ASP A 53 12.26 2.17 -5.73
CA ASP A 53 11.33 3.00 -6.50
C ASP A 53 9.88 2.54 -6.29
N ILE A 54 9.63 1.22 -6.30
CA ILE A 54 8.31 0.64 -5.98
C ILE A 54 7.89 1.00 -4.54
N ALA A 55 8.82 0.89 -3.57
CA ALA A 55 8.57 1.24 -2.17
C ALA A 55 8.15 2.71 -2.03
N LEU A 56 8.83 3.62 -2.73
CA LEU A 56 8.58 5.06 -2.68
C LEU A 56 7.25 5.42 -3.32
N GLU A 57 6.91 4.84 -4.47
CA GLU A 57 5.63 5.08 -5.14
C GLU A 57 4.46 4.67 -4.25
N ARG A 58 4.55 3.48 -3.63
CA ARG A 58 3.50 2.97 -2.75
C ARG A 58 3.41 3.72 -1.42
N THR A 59 4.55 4.10 -0.83
CA THR A 59 4.56 4.93 0.39
C THR A 59 3.94 6.31 0.14
N THR A 60 4.19 6.90 -1.04
CA THR A 60 3.56 8.16 -1.45
C THR A 60 2.05 7.99 -1.60
N ALA A 61 1.60 6.89 -2.20
CA ALA A 61 0.18 6.58 -2.29
C ALA A 61 -0.46 6.34 -0.91
N ALA A 62 0.21 5.62 -0.02
CA ALA A 62 -0.25 5.38 1.35
C ALA A 62 -0.36 6.68 2.15
N LEU A 63 0.62 7.57 2.03
CA LEU A 63 0.59 8.90 2.64
C LEU A 63 -0.57 9.75 2.11
N ARG A 64 -0.84 9.69 0.81
CA ARG A 64 -1.98 10.40 0.22
C ARG A 64 -3.32 9.87 0.74
N ARG A 65 -3.44 8.55 0.90
CA ARG A 65 -4.64 7.92 1.50
C ARG A 65 -4.82 8.33 2.95
N SER A 66 -3.76 8.35 3.76
CA SER A 66 -3.86 8.75 5.16
C SER A 66 -4.24 10.23 5.33
N GLN A 67 -3.69 11.11 4.49
CA GLN A 67 -4.09 12.53 4.43
C GLN A 67 -5.57 12.69 4.05
N ALA A 68 -6.05 11.93 3.06
CA ALA A 68 -7.45 11.97 2.66
C ALA A 68 -8.39 11.50 3.79
N THR A 69 -8.02 10.46 4.53
CA THR A 69 -8.78 10.01 5.71
C THR A 69 -8.77 11.05 6.82
N LEU A 70 -7.63 11.70 7.09
CA LEU A 70 -7.55 12.77 8.09
C LEU A 70 -8.46 13.94 7.72
N ALA A 71 -8.41 14.41 6.47
CA ALA A 71 -9.26 15.51 6.00
C ALA A 71 -10.76 15.16 6.01
N ALA A 72 -11.13 13.91 5.74
CA ALA A 72 -12.53 13.47 5.79
C ALA A 72 -13.09 13.42 7.22
N ASN A 73 -12.25 13.20 8.24
CA ASN A 73 -12.68 13.19 9.64
C ASN A 73 -12.87 14.61 10.22
N ASP A 74 -12.19 15.62 9.66
CA ASP A 74 -12.35 17.02 10.08
C ASP A 74 -13.69 17.63 9.59
N ASP A 75 -14.28 17.09 8.51
CA ASP A 75 -15.51 17.61 7.88
C ASP A 75 -16.82 17.11 8.54
N ASP A 76 -16.75 16.09 9.41
CA ASP A 76 -17.92 15.51 10.11
C ASP A 76 -18.20 16.17 11.48
N SER A 77 -17.39 17.15 11.90
CA SER A 77 -17.52 17.83 13.19
C SER A 77 -18.39 19.10 13.19
N ASP A 78 -19.02 19.47 12.06
CA ASP A 78 -19.91 20.64 11.96
C ASP A 78 -21.32 20.25 11.49
N ALA A 79 -21.98 19.37 12.26
CA ALA A 79 -23.42 19.17 12.13
C ALA A 79 -24.15 20.16 13.06
N PRO A 80 -24.94 21.13 12.54
CA PRO A 80 -25.74 22.00 13.38
C PRO A 80 -26.84 21.19 14.07
N GLU A 81 -26.94 21.31 15.41
CA GLU A 81 -28.08 20.84 16.19
C GLU A 81 -29.39 21.46 15.65
N ALA A 82 -30.02 20.79 14.70
CA ALA A 82 -31.37 21.11 14.27
C ALA A 82 -32.36 20.55 15.29
N SER A 83 -32.67 21.39 16.28
CA SER A 83 -33.88 21.43 17.11
C SER A 83 -34.96 20.39 16.75
N SER A 84 -35.20 19.45 17.67
CA SER A 84 -36.33 18.51 17.59
C SER A 84 -37.68 19.24 17.50
N PRO A 85 -38.67 18.72 16.74
CA PRO A 85 -40.01 19.31 16.70
C PRO A 85 -40.81 18.97 17.96
N PRO A 86 -41.78 19.83 18.37
CA PRO A 86 -42.57 19.61 19.57
C PRO A 86 -43.58 18.48 19.33
N ASN A 87 -43.69 17.60 20.31
CA ASN A 87 -44.61 16.48 20.34
C ASN A 87 -46.05 17.00 20.48
N THR A 88 -46.92 16.77 19.50
CA THR A 88 -48.36 17.11 19.60
C THR A 88 -49.15 15.85 19.95
N LEU A 89 -49.58 15.75 21.21
CA LEU A 89 -50.69 14.87 21.61
C LEU A 89 -52.01 15.53 21.18
N ALA A 90 -52.84 14.80 20.42
CA ALA A 90 -54.29 14.92 20.39
C ALA A 90 -54.91 13.62 19.87
#